data_AF-A0A8T7BJW2-F1
#
_entry.id   AF-A0A8T7BJW2-F1
#
_cell.length_a   1.000
_cell.length_b   1.000
_cell.length_c   1.000
_cell.angle_alpha   90.00
_cell.angle_beta   90.00
_cell.angle_gamma   90.00
#
_symmetry.space_group_name_H-M   'P 1'
#
loop_
_entity.id
_entity.type
_entity.pdbx_description
1 polymer ?
#
loop_
_entity_poly.entity_id
_entity_poly.type
_entity_poly.pdbx_seq_one_letter_code
_entity_poly.pdbx_strand_id
1 'polypeptide(L)'
;TQYSTLPLPLPCLTSSGFLVIGLSGNTRIHNLPPRLIWRVFPDKPITKKPLEVRQGKGKGNVEYWVALVQPGRVLYEIEGIPEDLAREAFSLAAAKLPVKTAFVSRTVM
;
A
#
# COMPACT_ATOMS: atom_id res chain seq x y z
N THR A 1 4.41 8.31 -11.47
CA THR A 1 5.65 9.04 -11.12
C THR A 1 5.34 10.51 -11.10
N GLN A 2 4.95 11.05 -9.95
CA GLN A 2 5.05 12.48 -9.68
C GLN A 2 5.77 12.59 -8.34
N TYR A 3 7.07 12.89 -8.43
CA TYR A 3 7.86 13.29 -7.28
C TYR A 3 7.48 14.74 -7.01
N SER A 4 6.96 15.02 -5.81
CA SER A 4 6.81 16.38 -5.32
C SER A 4 8.20 17.03 -5.27
N THR A 5 8.51 17.86 -6.26
CA THR A 5 9.79 18.54 -6.46
C THR A 5 9.91 19.80 -5.62
N LEU A 6 9.78 19.71 -4.29
CA LEU A 6 10.20 20.79 -3.40
C LEU A 6 10.88 20.22 -2.15
N PRO A 7 12.06 20.73 -1.75
CA PRO A 7 12.67 20.37 -0.48
C PRO A 7 11.93 21.13 0.63
N LEU A 8 11.24 20.41 1.51
CA LEU A 8 10.73 21.03 2.73
C LEU A 8 11.89 21.14 3.74
N PRO A 9 12.13 22.32 4.33
CA PRO A 9 13.20 22.51 5.30
C PRO A 9 12.85 21.83 6.64
N LEU A 10 13.86 21.32 7.34
CA LEU A 10 13.76 21.04 8.78
C LEU A 10 13.64 22.39 9.51
N PRO A 11 12.75 22.51 10.51
CA PRO A 11 13.07 22.02 11.85
C PRO A 11 11.92 21.30 12.57
N CYS A 12 12.28 20.63 13.66
CA CYS A 12 11.42 20.18 14.74
C CYS A 12 10.26 21.14 15.05
N LEU A 13 9.02 20.63 15.17
CA LEU A 13 7.90 21.25 15.88
C LEU A 13 6.81 20.20 16.17
N THR A 14 6.67 19.83 17.45
CA THR A 14 5.44 19.25 18.03
C THR A 14 4.34 20.29 18.03
N SER A 15 3.13 19.96 17.56
CA SER A 15 1.88 20.62 17.99
C SER A 15 0.63 19.80 17.69
N SER A 16 0.01 19.33 18.78
CA SER A 16 -1.43 19.38 19.11
C SER A 16 -2.52 19.26 18.02
N GLY A 17 -3.29 18.17 18.13
CA GLY A 17 -4.75 18.25 18.37
C GLY A 17 -5.69 18.25 17.15
N PHE A 18 -6.48 17.17 17.01
CA PHE A 18 -7.81 17.27 16.41
C PHE A 18 -8.79 16.33 17.16
N LEU A 19 -9.79 16.94 17.79
CA LEU A 19 -10.87 16.31 18.55
C LEU A 19 -11.94 15.83 17.55
N VAL A 20 -12.26 14.54 17.55
CA VAL A 20 -13.55 14.02 17.07
C VAL A 20 -14.10 13.04 18.10
N ILE A 21 -15.22 13.44 18.70
CA ILE A 21 -16.06 12.63 19.59
C ILE A 21 -17.00 11.75 18.75
N GLY A 22 -17.05 10.44 19.04
CA GLY A 22 -18.04 9.54 18.43
C GLY A 22 -17.71 8.06 18.60
N LEU A 23 -18.43 7.40 19.51
CA LEU A 23 -18.28 5.99 19.89
C LEU A 23 -18.86 5.05 18.83
N SER A 24 -18.03 4.24 18.18
CA SER A 24 -18.26 2.80 17.96
C SER A 24 -17.10 2.19 17.15
N GLY A 25 -16.58 1.06 17.62
CA GLY A 25 -15.52 0.32 16.95
C GLY A 25 -14.17 0.54 17.61
N ASN A 26 -13.57 -0.55 18.07
CA ASN A 26 -12.33 -0.66 18.83
C ASN A 26 -11.09 -0.33 17.97
N THR A 27 -11.08 0.83 17.33
CA THR A 27 -9.93 1.35 16.60
C THR A 27 -9.11 2.16 17.58
N ARG A 28 -7.95 1.66 17.97
CA ARG A 28 -6.95 2.44 18.70
C ARG A 28 -6.45 3.55 17.76
N ILE A 29 -7.08 4.71 17.85
CA ILE A 29 -6.75 5.91 17.06
C ILE A 29 -5.38 6.41 17.52
N HIS A 30 -4.43 6.45 16.61
CA HIS A 30 -3.11 7.06 16.79
C HIS A 30 -3.21 8.55 16.42
N ASN A 31 -2.48 9.39 17.16
CA ASN A 31 -2.65 10.85 17.20
C ASN A 31 -2.10 11.61 15.97
N LEU A 32 -1.57 10.91 14.97
CA LEU A 32 -1.12 11.44 13.68
C LEU A 32 -1.87 10.69 12.57
N PRO A 33 -2.30 11.32 11.46
CA PRO A 33 -2.90 10.57 10.37
C PRO A 33 -1.87 9.54 9.87
N PRO A 34 -2.20 8.24 9.89
CA PRO A 34 -1.29 7.20 9.44
C PRO A 34 -0.97 7.44 7.97
N ARG A 35 0.31 7.48 7.64
CA ARG A 35 0.72 7.59 6.24
C ARG A 35 0.92 6.18 5.69
N LEU A 36 -0.04 5.74 4.88
CA LEU A 36 0.08 4.52 4.10
C LEU A 36 0.62 4.87 2.72
N ILE A 37 1.78 4.33 2.35
CA ILE A 37 2.39 4.54 1.04
C ILE A 37 2.34 3.22 0.26
N TRP A 38 1.71 3.26 -0.92
CA TRP A 38 1.76 2.17 -1.89
C TRP A 38 3.02 2.28 -2.75
N ARG A 39 3.85 1.23 -2.72
CA ARG A 39 5.08 1.16 -3.54
C ARG A 39 4.90 0.43 -4.87
N VAL A 40 3.77 -0.24 -5.03
CA VAL A 40 3.45 -1.06 -6.19
C VAL A 40 2.17 -0.52 -6.81
N PHE A 41 2.23 -0.22 -8.11
CA PHE A 41 1.11 0.23 -8.91
C PHE A 41 0.86 -0.75 -10.05
N PRO A 42 -0.40 -1.03 -10.41
CA PRO A 42 -0.74 -1.89 -11.53
C PRO A 42 -0.52 -1.13 -12.83
N ASP A 43 0.57 -1.43 -13.52
CA ASP A 43 1.04 -0.74 -14.73
C ASP A 43 0.98 -1.64 -15.98
N LYS A 44 0.93 -2.96 -15.80
CA LYS A 44 0.93 -3.91 -16.92
C LYS A 44 -0.49 -4.36 -17.28
N PRO A 45 -0.99 -4.05 -18.49
CA PRO A 45 -2.30 -4.52 -18.93
C PRO A 45 -2.23 -5.99 -19.39
N ILE A 46 -3.20 -6.79 -18.96
CA ILE A 46 -3.41 -8.17 -19.43
C ILE A 46 -4.64 -8.21 -20.33
N THR A 47 -4.45 -8.71 -21.54
CA THR A 47 -5.52 -8.86 -22.53
C THR A 47 -5.99 -10.30 -22.61
N LYS A 48 -7.29 -10.51 -22.79
CA LYS A 48 -7.86 -11.84 -23.05
C LYS A 48 -8.78 -11.78 -24.25
N LYS A 49 -8.84 -12.89 -24.98
CA LYS A 49 -9.86 -13.10 -26.01
C LYS A 49 -11.03 -13.86 -25.38
N PRO A 50 -12.28 -13.53 -25.73
CA PRO A 50 -13.42 -14.32 -25.28
C PRO A 50 -13.28 -15.77 -25.77
N LEU A 51 -13.86 -16.71 -25.01
CA LEU A 51 -13.75 -18.14 -25.30
C LEU A 51 -14.47 -18.57 -26.60
N GLU A 52 -15.40 -17.75 -27.07
CA GLU A 52 -16.28 -18.07 -28.20
C GLU A 52 -15.61 -17.87 -29.57
N VAL A 53 -14.45 -17.21 -29.63
CA VAL A 53 -13.78 -16.86 -30.89
C VAL A 53 -12.59 -17.77 -31.19
N ARG A 54 -12.48 -18.16 -32.47
CA ARG A 54 -11.30 -18.89 -32.97
C ARG A 54 -10.03 -18.04 -32.88
N GLN A 55 -8.89 -18.71 -32.80
CA GLN A 55 -7.58 -18.06 -32.77
C GLN A 55 -7.32 -17.26 -34.06
N GLY A 56 -6.64 -16.11 -33.93
CA GLY A 56 -6.37 -15.16 -35.02
C GLY A 56 -6.93 -13.74 -34.79
N LYS A 57 -6.93 -12.90 -35.83
CA LYS A 57 -7.50 -11.53 -35.86
C LYS A 57 -6.97 -10.51 -34.83
N GLY A 58 -5.70 -10.62 -34.42
CA GLY A 58 -5.05 -9.63 -33.54
C GLY A 58 -5.17 -9.93 -32.04
N LYS A 59 -5.01 -8.90 -31.19
CA LYS A 59 -5.02 -9.00 -29.72
C LYS A 59 -6.39 -8.60 -29.16
N GLY A 60 -6.80 -9.22 -28.06
CA GLY A 60 -8.07 -8.92 -27.39
C GLY A 60 -8.04 -7.62 -26.58
N ASN A 61 -9.17 -7.26 -25.98
CA ASN A 61 -9.27 -6.12 -25.08
C ASN A 61 -8.50 -6.37 -23.77
N VAL A 62 -8.11 -5.29 -23.08
CA VAL A 62 -7.52 -5.34 -21.74
C VAL A 62 -8.62 -5.70 -20.74
N GLU A 63 -8.44 -6.77 -19.97
CA GLU A 63 -9.40 -7.18 -18.93
C GLU A 63 -9.01 -6.64 -17.56
N TYR A 64 -7.75 -6.82 -17.17
CA TYR A 64 -7.26 -6.41 -15.86
C TYR A 64 -5.80 -5.96 -15.92
N TRP A 65 -5.41 -5.22 -14.90
CA TRP A 65 -4.06 -4.70 -14.73
C TRP A 65 -3.36 -5.49 -13.63
N VAL A 66 -2.09 -5.80 -13.88
CA VAL A 66 -1.25 -6.55 -12.95
C VAL A 66 -0.05 -5.71 -12.62
N ALA A 67 0.40 -5.79 -11.38
CA ALA A 67 1.69 -5.27 -10.97
C ALA A 67 2.72 -6.40 -10.90
N LEU A 68 3.89 -6.20 -11.51
CA LEU A 68 4.99 -7.15 -11.40
C LEU A 68 5.75 -6.92 -10.08
N VAL A 69 5.67 -7.89 -9.19
CA VAL A 69 6.36 -7.85 -7.89
C VAL A 69 7.51 -8.86 -7.90
N GLN A 70 8.72 -8.37 -7.70
CA GLN A 70 9.90 -9.21 -7.50
C GLN A 70 10.08 -9.56 -6.01
N PRO A 71 10.67 -10.72 -5.68
CA PRO A 71 11.04 -11.06 -4.30
C PRO A 71 11.91 -9.96 -3.67
N GLY A 72 11.65 -9.63 -2.40
CA GLY A 72 12.37 -8.57 -1.67
C GLY A 72 11.87 -7.15 -1.94
N ARG A 73 10.85 -6.96 -2.79
CA ARG A 73 10.21 -5.65 -3.00
C ARG A 73 9.30 -5.29 -1.81
N VAL A 74 9.42 -4.07 -1.30
CA VAL A 74 8.48 -3.50 -0.32
C VAL A 74 7.17 -3.13 -1.02
N LEU A 75 6.04 -3.62 -0.50
CA LEU A 75 4.70 -3.42 -1.08
C LEU A 75 3.98 -2.19 -0.50
N TYR A 76 3.94 -2.12 0.83
CA TYR A 76 3.27 -1.09 1.60
C TYR A 76 4.24 -0.56 2.65
N GLU A 77 4.18 0.74 2.90
CA GLU A 77 4.87 1.37 4.02
C GLU A 77 3.83 2.07 4.89
N ILE A 78 4.02 1.95 6.20
CA ILE A 78 3.17 2.62 7.19
C ILE A 78 4.06 3.43 8.12
N GLU A 79 3.65 4.65 8.42
CA GLU A 79 4.34 5.56 9.33
C GLU A 79 3.33 6.16 10.32
N GLY A 80 3.76 6.39 11.57
CA GLY A 80 2.94 7.03 12.60
C GLY A 80 2.09 6.08 13.45
N ILE A 81 2.40 4.77 13.45
CA ILE A 81 1.69 3.74 14.23
C ILE A 81 2.69 3.00 15.12
N PRO A 82 2.34 2.65 16.38
CA PRO A 82 3.17 1.77 17.22
C PRO A 82 3.38 0.40 16.57
N GLU A 83 4.54 -0.22 16.81
CA GLU A 83 4.95 -1.46 16.15
C GLU A 83 3.95 -2.61 16.35
N ASP A 84 3.42 -2.78 17.57
CA ASP A 84 2.49 -3.87 17.90
C ASP A 84 1.24 -3.84 17.01
N LEU A 85 0.66 -2.64 16.83
CA LEU A 85 -0.53 -2.43 16.02
C LEU A 85 -0.20 -2.59 14.53
N ALA A 86 0.96 -2.09 14.08
CA ALA A 86 1.41 -2.28 12.70
C ALA A 86 1.59 -3.78 12.37
N ARG A 87 2.16 -4.56 13.29
CA ARG A 87 2.38 -6.00 13.13
C ARG A 87 1.06 -6.77 13.02
N GLU A 88 0.08 -6.46 13.87
CA GLU A 88 -1.27 -7.03 13.79
C GLU A 88 -1.95 -6.69 12.45
N ALA A 89 -1.93 -5.42 12.06
CA ALA A 89 -2.54 -4.95 10.82
C ALA A 89 -1.92 -5.62 9.58
N PHE A 90 -0.59 -5.73 9.53
CA PHE A 90 0.10 -6.39 8.42
C PHE A 90 -0.06 -7.90 8.42
N SER A 91 -0.24 -8.54 9.57
CA SER A 91 -0.58 -9.96 9.64
C SER A 91 -1.93 -10.25 8.97
N LEU A 92 -2.94 -9.43 9.29
CA LEU A 92 -4.25 -9.50 8.65
C LEU A 92 -4.21 -9.17 7.15
N ALA A 93 -3.38 -8.20 6.75
CA ALA A 93 -3.19 -7.87 5.35
C ALA A 93 -2.46 -8.98 4.57
N ALA A 94 -1.45 -9.61 5.17
CA ALA A 94 -0.69 -10.71 4.60
C ALA A 94 -1.58 -11.89 4.24
N ALA A 95 -2.56 -12.21 5.08
CA ALA A 95 -3.53 -13.29 4.82
C ALA A 95 -4.40 -13.05 3.58
N LYS A 96 -4.55 -11.80 3.11
CA LYS A 96 -5.32 -11.46 1.91
C LYS A 96 -4.48 -11.45 0.64
N LEU A 97 -3.15 -11.44 0.77
CA LEU A 97 -2.26 -11.37 -0.38
C LEU A 97 -1.95 -12.78 -0.89
N PRO A 98 -1.86 -12.97 -2.23
CA PRO A 98 -1.54 -14.27 -2.82
C PRO A 98 -0.05 -14.63 -2.73
N VAL A 99 0.78 -13.78 -2.10
CA VAL A 99 2.23 -13.94 -1.98
C VAL A 99 2.63 -13.93 -0.51
N LYS A 100 3.68 -14.71 -0.17
CA LYS A 100 4.27 -14.68 1.17
C LYS A 100 4.91 -13.31 1.40
N THR A 101 4.49 -12.63 2.45
CA THR A 101 5.06 -11.34 2.86
C THR A 101 5.78 -11.47 4.19
N ALA A 102 6.75 -10.60 4.41
CA ALA A 102 7.46 -10.48 5.68
C ALA A 102 7.31 -9.04 6.20
N PHE A 103 7.17 -8.89 7.50
CA PHE A 103 7.21 -7.58 8.15
C PHE A 103 8.67 -7.15 8.32
N VAL A 104 8.99 -5.94 7.86
CA VAL A 104 10.35 -5.38 7.92
C VAL A 104 10.28 -4.00 8.54
N SER A 105 11.05 -3.79 9.60
CA SER A 105 11.26 -2.48 10.21
C SER A 105 12.46 -1.78 9.54
N ARG A 106 12.34 -0.47 9.29
CA ARG A 106 13.52 0.35 8.93
C ARG A 106 14.32 0.62 10.20
N THR A 107 15.30 -0.24 10.50
CA THR A 107 16.33 0.10 11.47
C THR A 107 17.26 1.12 10.82
N VAL A 108 17.06 2.41 11.12
CA VAL A 108 18.04 3.44 10.79
C VAL A 108 19.19 3.24 11.77
N MET A 109 20.34 2.77 11.27
CA MET A 109 21.61 2.83 12.00
C MET A 109 22.13 4.26 12.00
#